data_AF-A0A8C0EQL0-F1
#
_entry.id   AF-A0A8C0EQL0-F1
#
_cell.length_a   1.000
_cell.length_b   1.000
_cell.length_c   1.000
_cell.angle_alpha   90.00
_cell.angle_beta   90.00
_cell.angle_gamma   90.00
#
_symmetry.space_group_name_H-M   'P 1'
#
loop_
_entity.id
_entity.type
_entity.pdbx_description
1 polymer ?
#
loop_
_entity_poly.entity_id
_entity_poly.type
_entity_poly.pdbx_seq_one_letter_code
_entity_poly.pdbx_strand_id
1 'polypeptide(L)'
;PKPAARAPDVDSLGFQAMDSNVPGLSHVILQKLNMKTYEDYKKSGSDFGIRTYFDMFQKMEDTFKFCAECKKLPDALPDPKSLRRCKRCQNVYYCGVACQRANWPLHKKFCKKLKLVALDRLVEWLVFTGGAGDTAPTLNVPPPRTA
;
A
#
# COMPACT_ATOMS: atom_id res chain seq x y z
N PRO A 1 21.50 38.93 12.36
CA PRO A 1 20.89 38.03 11.34
C PRO A 1 19.81 37.15 11.97
N LYS A 2 18.52 37.44 11.70
CA LYS A 2 17.44 36.49 12.00
C LYS A 2 17.69 35.23 11.16
N PRO A 3 17.66 34.02 11.74
CA PRO A 3 17.75 32.82 10.93
C PRO A 3 16.55 32.81 9.97
N ALA A 4 16.82 32.76 8.68
CA ALA A 4 15.79 32.50 7.68
C ALA A 4 15.17 31.15 8.04
N ALA A 5 13.88 31.14 8.39
CA ALA A 5 13.15 29.90 8.57
C ALA A 5 13.26 29.12 7.26
N ARG A 6 14.01 28.00 7.27
CA ARG A 6 14.04 27.09 6.13
C ARG A 6 12.59 26.70 5.85
N ALA A 7 12.17 26.86 4.60
CA ALA A 7 10.87 26.38 4.16
C ALA A 7 10.71 24.91 4.62
N PRO A 8 9.53 24.52 5.13
CA PRO A 8 9.30 23.15 5.56
C PRO A 8 9.55 22.20 4.39
N ASP A 9 10.31 21.15 4.67
CA ASP A 9 10.69 20.13 3.72
C ASP A 9 9.44 19.41 3.18
N VAL A 10 9.25 19.41 1.86
CA VAL A 10 8.00 18.94 1.22
C VAL A 10 7.71 17.47 1.54
N ASP A 11 8.76 16.66 1.61
CA ASP A 11 8.66 15.25 1.95
C ASP A 11 8.26 15.06 3.42
N SER A 12 8.79 15.89 4.32
CA SER A 12 8.42 15.88 5.75
C SER A 12 6.95 16.23 5.95
N LEU A 13 6.43 17.20 5.19
CA LEU A 13 5.01 17.55 5.20
C LEU A 13 4.16 16.40 4.65
N GLY A 14 4.64 15.71 3.62
CA GLY A 14 4.01 14.51 3.06
C GLY A 14 3.85 13.39 4.10
N PHE A 15 4.93 13.03 4.79
CA PHE A 15 4.91 12.01 5.85
C PHE A 15 4.00 12.42 7.02
N GLN A 16 4.03 13.67 7.45
CA GLN A 16 3.13 14.17 8.50
C GLN A 16 1.66 14.10 8.08
N ALA A 17 1.36 14.46 6.83
CA ALA A 17 -0.01 14.38 6.30
C ALA A 17 -0.49 12.93 6.22
N MET A 18 0.38 11.98 5.84
CA MET A 18 0.06 10.55 5.83
C MET A 18 -0.32 10.06 7.22
N ASP A 19 0.48 10.37 8.25
CA ASP A 19 0.20 9.96 9.63
C ASP A 19 -1.06 10.60 10.22
N SER A 20 -1.33 11.86 9.86
CA SER A 20 -2.55 12.54 10.29
C SER A 20 -3.80 11.88 9.72
N ASN A 21 -3.72 11.32 8.50
CA ASN A 21 -4.82 10.61 7.86
C ASN A 21 -4.90 9.12 8.28
N VAL A 22 -3.75 8.49 8.49
CA VAL A 22 -3.59 7.07 8.83
C VAL A 22 -2.47 6.96 9.88
N PRO A 23 -2.81 6.93 11.18
CA PRO A 23 -1.82 6.94 12.24
C PRO A 23 -0.80 5.79 12.12
N GLY A 24 0.48 6.14 12.01
CA GLY A 24 1.60 5.19 11.91
C GLY A 24 1.95 4.75 10.49
N LEU A 25 1.29 5.29 9.46
CA LEU A 25 1.56 4.92 8.07
C LEU A 25 2.99 5.31 7.63
N SER A 26 3.51 6.44 8.11
CA SER A 26 4.90 6.85 7.86
C SER A 26 5.90 5.77 8.25
N HIS A 27 5.69 5.15 9.42
CA HIS A 27 6.56 4.14 9.99
C HIS A 27 6.51 2.86 9.16
N VAL A 28 5.31 2.48 8.69
CA VAL A 28 5.16 1.34 7.78
C VAL A 28 5.90 1.59 6.47
N ILE A 29 5.77 2.78 5.88
CA ILE A 29 6.50 3.14 4.65
C ILE A 29 8.00 3.03 4.87
N LEU A 30 8.54 3.67 5.90
CA LEU A 30 9.97 3.62 6.21
C LEU A 30 10.44 2.18 6.43
N GLN A 31 9.70 1.38 7.21
CA GLN A 31 10.00 -0.03 7.43
C GLN A 31 10.04 -0.82 6.11
N LYS A 32 9.10 -0.58 5.19
CA LYS A 32 9.06 -1.24 3.88
C LYS A 32 10.18 -0.79 2.96
N LEU A 33 10.73 0.41 3.17
CA LEU A 33 11.94 0.89 2.50
C LEU A 33 13.23 0.49 3.23
N ASN A 34 13.15 -0.38 4.26
CA ASN A 34 14.29 -0.80 5.08
C ASN A 34 14.97 0.37 5.82
N MET A 35 14.19 1.39 6.19
CA MET A 35 14.63 2.60 6.88
C MET A 35 13.98 2.71 8.27
N LYS A 36 14.65 3.41 9.18
CA LYS A 36 14.16 3.60 10.56
C LYS A 36 13.61 5.00 10.79
N THR A 37 14.19 6.00 10.12
CA THR A 37 13.84 7.41 10.33
C THR A 37 13.64 8.14 9.01
N TYR A 38 12.90 9.25 9.07
CA TYR A 38 12.77 10.19 7.95
C TYR A 38 14.13 10.71 7.48
N GLU A 39 15.09 10.90 8.39
CA GLU A 39 16.44 11.35 8.03
C GLU A 39 17.23 10.29 7.28
N ASP A 40 16.98 9.00 7.53
CA ASP A 40 17.55 7.92 6.73
C ASP A 40 16.97 7.95 5.32
N TYR A 41 15.66 8.15 5.18
CA TYR A 41 14.99 8.33 3.88
C TYR A 41 15.55 9.52 3.11
N LYS A 42 15.70 10.67 3.76
CA LYS A 42 16.22 11.89 3.13
C LYS A 42 17.67 11.77 2.66
N LYS A 43 18.47 10.98 3.39
CA LYS A 43 19.88 10.70 3.03
C LYS A 43 20.02 9.53 2.08
N SER A 44 18.97 8.74 1.87
CA SER A 44 19.01 7.56 1.01
C SER A 44 19.08 7.95 -0.46
N GLY A 45 19.84 7.16 -1.22
CA GLY A 45 19.85 7.23 -2.68
C GLY A 45 18.68 6.46 -3.29
N SER A 46 18.81 6.08 -4.56
CA SER A 46 17.77 5.34 -5.30
C SER A 46 17.64 3.84 -4.95
N ASP A 47 18.41 3.32 -3.99
CA ASP A 47 18.36 1.90 -3.61
C ASP A 47 17.45 1.66 -2.40
N PHE A 48 16.20 1.29 -2.71
CA PHE A 48 15.17 0.93 -1.72
C PHE A 48 15.14 -0.59 -1.39
N GLY A 49 16.17 -1.33 -1.79
CA GLY A 49 16.23 -2.79 -1.60
C GLY A 49 15.12 -3.53 -2.35
N ILE A 50 14.64 -2.97 -3.46
CA ILE A 50 13.64 -3.59 -4.35
C ILE A 50 14.42 -4.46 -5.35
N ARG A 51 14.47 -5.76 -5.09
CA ARG A 51 15.28 -6.71 -5.90
C ARG A 51 14.47 -7.43 -6.96
N THR A 52 13.15 -7.51 -6.78
CA THR A 52 12.23 -8.15 -7.70
C THR A 52 10.94 -7.34 -7.83
N TYR A 53 10.23 -7.51 -8.94
CA TYR A 53 8.88 -6.96 -9.09
C TYR A 53 7.94 -7.47 -8.00
N PHE A 54 8.07 -8.73 -7.60
CA PHE A 54 7.28 -9.29 -6.50
C PHE A 54 7.51 -8.49 -5.20
N ASP A 55 8.77 -8.21 -4.86
CA ASP A 55 9.11 -7.40 -3.68
C ASP A 55 8.55 -5.98 -3.81
N MET A 56 8.63 -5.38 -5.01
CA MET A 56 8.05 -4.07 -5.28
C MET A 56 6.54 -4.07 -5.01
N PHE A 57 5.80 -5.00 -5.61
CA PHE A 57 4.35 -5.10 -5.47
C PHE A 57 3.95 -5.36 -4.02
N GLN A 58 4.65 -6.26 -3.33
CA GLN A 58 4.38 -6.57 -1.93
C GLN A 58 4.64 -5.36 -1.01
N LYS A 59 5.77 -4.68 -1.19
CA LYS A 59 6.11 -3.46 -0.44
C LYS A 59 5.08 -2.35 -0.72
N MET A 60 4.68 -2.18 -1.97
CA MET A 60 3.64 -1.23 -2.36
C MET A 60 2.31 -1.57 -1.68
N GLU A 61 1.85 -2.83 -1.77
CA GLU A 61 0.60 -3.33 -1.16
C GLU A 61 0.53 -3.03 0.34
N ASP A 62 1.62 -3.25 1.05
CA ASP A 62 1.65 -3.03 2.49
C ASP A 62 1.45 -1.55 2.88
N THR A 63 1.81 -0.59 2.01
CA THR A 63 1.61 0.85 2.27
C THR A 63 0.15 1.31 2.11
N PHE A 64 -0.72 0.50 1.52
CA PHE A 64 -2.16 0.78 1.45
C PHE A 64 -3.05 -0.25 2.17
N LYS A 65 -2.43 -1.11 2.98
CA LYS A 65 -3.09 -2.17 3.75
C LYS A 65 -3.58 -1.67 5.12
N PHE A 66 -4.56 -0.77 5.13
CA PHE A 66 -5.21 -0.27 6.35
C PHE A 66 -6.72 -0.18 6.20
N CYS A 67 -7.47 -0.14 7.29
CA CYS A 67 -8.93 -0.03 7.23
C CYS A 67 -9.35 1.34 6.64
N ALA A 68 -10.12 1.35 5.56
CA ALA A 68 -10.53 2.58 4.91
C ALA A 68 -11.51 3.43 5.74
N GLU A 69 -12.22 2.81 6.70
CA GLU A 69 -13.13 3.51 7.61
C GLU A 69 -12.37 4.01 8.84
N CYS A 70 -11.88 3.11 9.70
CA CYS A 70 -11.31 3.47 11.00
C CYS A 70 -9.80 3.78 10.96
N LYS A 71 -9.17 3.73 9.78
CA LYS A 71 -7.76 4.06 9.52
C LYS A 71 -6.73 3.22 10.27
N LYS A 72 -7.15 2.16 10.98
CA LYS A 72 -6.26 1.26 11.68
C LYS A 72 -5.42 0.43 10.71
N LEU A 73 -4.11 0.41 10.97
CA LEU A 73 -3.14 -0.51 10.39
C LEU A 73 -3.30 -1.93 10.96
N PRO A 74 -2.71 -2.97 10.33
CA PRO A 74 -2.84 -4.35 10.77
C PRO A 74 -2.42 -4.56 12.23
N ASP A 75 -1.32 -3.93 12.65
CA ASP A 75 -0.77 -4.07 14.00
C ASP A 75 -1.61 -3.34 15.07
N ALA A 76 -2.50 -2.43 14.66
CA ALA A 76 -3.42 -1.73 15.55
C ALA A 76 -4.80 -2.44 15.66
N LEU A 77 -4.96 -3.61 15.03
CA LEU A 77 -6.17 -4.42 15.10
C LEU A 77 -6.04 -5.53 16.16
N PRO A 78 -7.13 -5.93 16.82
CA PRO A 78 -7.13 -7.08 17.74
C PRO A 78 -6.70 -8.39 17.05
N ASP A 79 -7.06 -8.54 15.76
CA ASP A 79 -6.58 -9.61 14.89
C ASP A 79 -6.12 -8.99 13.55
N PRO A 80 -4.82 -8.98 13.23
CA PRO A 80 -4.32 -8.48 11.95
C PRO A 80 -4.93 -9.18 10.73
N LYS A 81 -5.42 -10.43 10.88
CA LYS A 81 -6.08 -11.19 9.81
C LYS A 81 -7.53 -10.75 9.59
N SER A 82 -8.07 -9.86 10.42
CA SER A 82 -9.40 -9.30 10.26
C SER A 82 -9.47 -8.28 9.11
N LEU A 83 -8.32 -7.76 8.66
CA LEU A 83 -8.26 -6.83 7.55
C LEU A 83 -8.49 -7.57 6.21
N ARG A 84 -9.64 -7.30 5.59
CA ARG A 84 -10.08 -7.96 4.34
C ARG A 84 -10.35 -6.96 3.25
N ARG A 85 -10.02 -7.36 2.01
CA ARG A 85 -10.34 -6.59 0.82
C ARG A 85 -11.85 -6.61 0.55
N CYS A 86 -12.34 -5.50 0.00
CA CYS A 86 -13.67 -5.46 -0.61
C CYS A 86 -13.75 -6.53 -1.71
N LYS A 87 -14.66 -7.49 -1.57
CA LYS A 87 -14.80 -8.61 -2.52
C LYS A 87 -15.02 -8.16 -3.98
N ARG A 88 -15.60 -6.97 -4.18
CA ARG A 88 -15.97 -6.44 -5.50
C ARG A 88 -14.80 -5.81 -6.25
N CYS A 89 -14.04 -4.95 -5.57
CA CYS A 89 -12.98 -4.17 -6.22
C CYS A 89 -11.57 -4.64 -5.88
N GLN A 90 -11.38 -5.40 -4.79
CA GLN A 90 -10.09 -5.88 -4.32
C GLN A 90 -9.02 -4.78 -4.08
N ASN A 91 -9.41 -3.50 -3.97
CA ASN A 91 -8.47 -2.39 -3.78
C ASN A 91 -8.55 -1.75 -2.39
N VAL A 92 -9.65 -1.93 -1.67
CA VAL A 92 -9.91 -1.25 -0.40
C VAL A 92 -10.05 -2.27 0.70
N TYR A 93 -9.41 -2.00 1.83
CA TYR A 93 -9.38 -2.86 3.00
C TYR A 93 -10.34 -2.40 4.09
N TYR A 94 -10.94 -3.37 4.79
CA TYR A 94 -11.80 -3.16 5.95
C TYR A 94 -11.46 -4.18 7.02
N CYS A 95 -11.39 -3.75 8.29
CA CYS A 95 -11.17 -4.67 9.41
C CYS A 95 -12.40 -5.51 9.79
N GLY A 96 -13.55 -5.25 9.17
CA GLY A 96 -14.80 -5.97 9.38
C GLY A 96 -15.99 -5.38 8.61
N VAL A 97 -17.12 -6.09 8.65
CA VAL A 97 -18.35 -5.72 7.92
C VAL A 97 -18.93 -4.39 8.42
N ALA A 98 -18.79 -4.07 9.71
CA ALA A 98 -19.24 -2.81 10.28
C ALA A 98 -18.57 -1.61 9.59
N CYS A 99 -17.23 -1.62 9.52
CA CYS A 99 -16.46 -0.59 8.82
C CYS A 99 -16.78 -0.53 7.32
N GLN A 100 -16.99 -1.67 6.67
CA GLN A 100 -17.39 -1.70 5.26
C GLN A 100 -18.74 -1.03 5.04
N ARG A 101 -19.74 -1.31 5.89
CA ARG A 101 -21.08 -0.73 5.80
C ARG A 101 -21.05 0.77 6.05
N ALA A 102 -20.30 1.23 7.04
CA ALA A 102 -20.12 2.64 7.35
C ALA A 102 -19.52 3.42 6.17
N ASN A 103 -18.45 2.88 5.55
CA ASN A 103 -17.82 3.54 4.40
C ASN A 103 -18.58 3.38 3.08
N TRP A 104 -19.57 2.47 3.00
CA TRP A 104 -20.22 2.10 1.74
C TRP A 104 -20.81 3.27 0.94
N PRO A 105 -21.49 4.27 1.56
CA PRO A 105 -22.04 5.42 0.83
C PRO A 105 -20.98 6.20 0.03
N LEU A 106 -19.75 6.31 0.57
CA LEU A 106 -18.62 6.93 -0.10
C LEU A 106 -17.96 5.96 -1.09
N HIS A 107 -17.62 4.75 -0.63
CA HIS A 107 -16.90 3.76 -1.41
C HIS A 107 -17.62 3.35 -2.69
N LYS A 108 -18.95 3.19 -2.67
CA LYS A 108 -19.74 2.70 -3.82
C LYS A 108 -19.58 3.57 -5.07
N LYS A 109 -19.30 4.86 -4.91
CA LYS A 109 -19.08 5.83 -6.00
C LYS A 109 -17.85 5.47 -6.84
N PHE A 110 -16.85 4.84 -6.22
CA PHE A 110 -15.56 4.54 -6.85
C PHE A 110 -15.26 3.04 -6.93
N CYS A 111 -16.02 2.18 -6.23
CA CYS A 111 -15.80 0.73 -6.19
C CYS A 111 -15.67 0.10 -7.58
N LYS A 112 -16.48 0.52 -8.57
CA LYS A 112 -16.38 0.01 -9.94
C LYS A 112 -15.08 0.44 -10.63
N LYS A 113 -14.70 1.72 -10.49
CA LYS A 113 -13.47 2.27 -11.08
C LYS A 113 -12.23 1.60 -10.48
N LEU A 114 -12.22 1.43 -9.16
CA LEU A 114 -11.13 0.75 -8.45
C LEU A 114 -10.93 -0.69 -8.96
N LYS A 115 -12.01 -1.43 -9.26
CA LYS A 115 -11.89 -2.77 -9.83
C LYS A 115 -11.03 -2.80 -11.11
N LEU A 116 -11.10 -1.75 -11.93
CA LEU A 116 -10.32 -1.66 -13.17
C LEU A 116 -8.84 -1.38 -12.87
N VAL A 117 -8.54 -0.53 -11.88
CA VAL A 117 -7.15 -0.23 -11.46
C VAL A 117 -6.41 -1.48 -10.96
N ALA A 118 -7.09 -2.41 -10.29
CA ALA A 118 -6.47 -3.67 -9.90
C ALA A 118 -6.09 -4.56 -11.09
N LEU A 119 -6.87 -4.52 -12.17
CA LEU A 119 -6.55 -5.27 -13.39
C LEU A 119 -5.38 -4.62 -14.12
N ASP A 120 -5.33 -3.29 -14.14
CA ASP A 120 -4.25 -2.53 -14.79
C ASP A 120 -2.88 -2.89 -14.22
N ARG A 121 -2.74 -2.98 -12.88
CA ARG A 121 -1.49 -3.44 -12.24
C ARG A 121 -1.07 -4.87 -12.62
N LEU A 122 -2.05 -5.77 -12.83
CA LEU A 122 -1.80 -7.14 -13.26
C LEU A 122 -1.44 -7.20 -14.76
N VAL A 123 -2.08 -6.38 -15.58
CA VAL A 123 -1.82 -6.28 -17.01
C VAL A 123 -0.46 -5.63 -17.26
N GLU A 124 -0.12 -4.56 -16.54
CA GLU A 124 1.20 -3.94 -16.54
C GLU A 124 2.27 -5.00 -16.24
N TRP A 125 2.08 -5.82 -15.20
CA TRP A 125 2.96 -6.95 -14.92
C TRP A 125 3.07 -7.94 -16.09
N LEU A 126 1.94 -8.41 -16.65
CA LEU A 126 1.93 -9.36 -17.77
C LEU A 126 2.60 -8.80 -19.04
N VAL A 127 2.47 -7.51 -19.30
CA VAL A 127 3.07 -6.83 -20.46
C VAL A 127 4.59 -6.67 -20.26
N PHE A 128 5.04 -6.33 -19.04
CA PHE A 128 6.46 -6.15 -18.74
C PHE A 128 7.24 -7.45 -18.55
N THR A 129 6.61 -8.56 -18.13
CA THR A 129 7.29 -9.85 -18.02
C THR A 129 7.48 -10.57 -19.35
N GLY A 130 6.91 -10.05 -20.44
CA GLY A 130 6.84 -10.76 -21.70
C GLY A 130 5.87 -11.95 -21.60
N GLY A 131 5.02 -12.12 -22.61
CA GLY A 131 4.15 -13.28 -22.69
C GLY A 131 4.94 -14.57 -22.59
N ALA A 132 4.30 -15.60 -22.01
CA ALA A 132 4.73 -16.99 -21.97
C ALA A 132 5.84 -17.34 -22.99
N GLY A 133 7.07 -17.38 -22.49
CA GLY A 133 8.27 -17.68 -23.26
C GLY A 133 9.32 -18.30 -22.34
N ASP A 134 9.03 -19.54 -21.94
CA ASP A 134 9.98 -20.59 -21.54
C ASP A 134 11.27 -20.13 -20.84
N THR A 135 11.15 -19.71 -19.58
CA THR A 135 12.09 -20.01 -18.48
C THR A 135 11.55 -19.38 -17.18
N ALA A 136 10.38 -19.82 -16.74
CA ALA A 136 9.90 -19.45 -15.41
C ALA A 136 10.76 -20.20 -14.35
N PRO A 137 11.44 -19.51 -13.41
CA PRO A 137 11.82 -20.16 -12.17
C PRO A 137 10.52 -20.58 -11.48
N THR A 138 10.47 -21.82 -11.00
CA THR A 138 9.31 -22.46 -10.38
C THR A 138 8.87 -21.73 -9.11
N LEU A 139 8.23 -20.57 -9.27
CA LEU A 139 7.56 -19.89 -8.19
C LEU A 139 6.16 -20.48 -8.08
N ASN A 140 6.00 -21.21 -6.98
CA ASN A 140 4.77 -21.78 -6.47
C ASN A 140 3.77 -20.63 -6.17
N VAL A 141 3.10 -20.13 -7.22
CA VAL A 141 2.03 -19.14 -7.08
C VAL A 141 0.79 -19.88 -6.58
N PRO A 142 0.27 -19.59 -5.37
CA PRO A 142 -0.99 -20.19 -4.94
C PRO A 142 -2.10 -19.71 -5.88
N PRO A 143 -3.00 -20.61 -6.34
CA PRO A 143 -4.05 -20.24 -7.27
C PRO A 143 -4.92 -19.12 -6.69
N PRO A 144 -5.52 -18.26 -7.53
CA PRO A 144 -6.53 -17.33 -7.07
C PRO A 144 -7.62 -18.14 -6.35
N ARG A 145 -7.83 -17.85 -5.06
CA ARG A 145 -8.92 -18.46 -4.30
C ARG A 145 -10.22 -18.07 -4.99
N THR A 146 -10.84 -19.05 -5.64
CA THR A 146 -12.20 -18.97 -6.15
C THR A 146 -13.19 -18.76 -5.00
N ALA A 147 -14.36 -18.23 -5.37
CA ALA A 147 -15.34 -17.50 -4.55
C ALA A 147 -15.72 -18.09 -3.18
#